data_AF-A0A011TIB7-F1
#
_entry.id   AF-A0A011TIB7-F1
#
_cell.length_a   1.000
_cell.length_b   1.000
_cell.length_c   1.000
_cell.angle_alpha   90.00
_cell.angle_beta   90.00
_cell.angle_gamma   90.00
#
_symmetry.space_group_name_H-M   'P 1'
#
loop_
_entity.id
_entity.type
_entity.pdbx_description
1 polymer ?
#
loop_
_entity_poly.entity_id
_entity_poly.type
_entity_poly.pdbx_seq_one_letter_code
_entity_poly.pdbx_strand_id
1 'polypeptide(L)'
;MTSPSANIYATFTTLDLCASTTFAMGANTLPAKGRVGWRHAFGDMTPDAAMRFAGAGNPFTVGGFPIARNSAVIEAGLDYAISPNATLGLTYGRQFGSGSIDHSVKANFNVVF
;
A
#
# COMPACT_ATOMS: atom_id res chain seq x y z
N MET A 1 -10.74 -12.85 -32.48
CA MET A 1 -10.03 -12.98 -31.19
C MET A 1 -11.04 -12.77 -30.09
N THR A 2 -11.46 -13.80 -29.36
CA THR A 2 -12.37 -13.64 -28.21
C THR A 2 -11.72 -14.34 -27.03
N SER A 3 -11.02 -13.56 -26.21
CA SER A 3 -10.47 -14.05 -24.95
C SER A 3 -11.64 -14.37 -24.01
N PRO A 4 -11.72 -15.56 -23.40
CA PRO A 4 -12.63 -15.76 -22.28
C PRO A 4 -12.20 -14.79 -21.16
N SER A 5 -13.11 -13.91 -20.76
CA SER A 5 -12.90 -12.98 -19.65
C SER A 5 -12.89 -13.77 -18.34
N ALA A 6 -11.70 -14.08 -17.84
CA ALA A 6 -11.53 -14.54 -16.46
C ALA A 6 -11.67 -13.33 -15.53
N ASN A 7 -12.82 -13.20 -14.87
CA ASN A 7 -13.03 -12.17 -13.87
C ASN A 7 -12.33 -12.59 -12.58
N ILE A 8 -11.22 -11.91 -12.25
CA ILE A 8 -10.53 -12.09 -10.97
C ILE A 8 -11.20 -11.16 -9.96
N TYR A 9 -12.14 -11.69 -9.18
CA TYR A 9 -12.75 -10.96 -8.07
C TYR A 9 -11.81 -11.06 -6.86
N ALA A 10 -11.24 -9.94 -6.44
CA ALA A 10 -10.46 -9.85 -5.23
C ALA A 10 -11.19 -8.96 -4.22
N THR A 11 -11.55 -9.54 -3.07
CA THR A 11 -12.14 -8.80 -1.95
C THR A 11 -11.04 -8.50 -0.95
N PHE A 12 -10.95 -7.26 -0.47
CA PHE A 12 -9.95 -6.86 0.51
C PHE A 12 -10.62 -6.30 1.75
N THR A 13 -10.09 -6.65 2.93
CA THR A 13 -10.37 -5.96 4.19
C THR A 13 -9.11 -5.25 4.64
N THR A 14 -9.25 -3.97 4.95
CA THR A 14 -8.19 -3.14 5.52
C THR A 14 -8.59 -2.72 6.93
N LEU A 15 -7.70 -2.94 7.88
CA LEU A 15 -7.81 -2.46 9.25
C LEU A 15 -6.62 -1.55 9.54
N ASP A 16 -6.88 -0.31 9.92
CA ASP A 16 -5.84 0.68 10.21
C ASP A 16 -5.99 1.26 11.61
N LEU A 17 -4.87 1.36 12.31
CA LEU A 17 -4.72 2.12 13.55
C LEU A 17 -3.95 3.40 13.23
N CYS A 18 -4.51 4.54 13.62
CA CYS A 18 -3.90 5.86 13.41
C CYS A 18 -3.66 6.53 14.77
N ALA A 19 -2.49 7.14 14.92
CA ALA A 19 -2.12 7.96 16.07
C ALA A 19 -1.58 9.30 15.58
N SER A 20 -1.94 10.37 16.27
CA SER A 20 -1.39 11.71 16.02
C SER A 20 -1.12 12.40 17.33
N THR A 21 0.01 13.08 17.43
CA THR A 21 0.40 13.89 18.58
C THR A 21 1.10 15.14 18.10
N THR A 22 1.06 16.21 18.89
CA THR A 22 1.77 17.45 18.57
C THR A 22 2.74 17.74 19.69
N PHE A 23 4.03 17.79 19.36
CA PHE A 23 5.06 18.15 20.32
C PHE A 23 5.30 19.66 20.30
N ALA A 24 5.49 20.26 21.47
CA ALA A 24 5.98 21.64 21.57
C ALA A 24 7.51 21.64 21.46
N MET A 25 8.08 22.42 20.54
CA MET A 25 9.52 22.58 20.35
C MET A 25 9.87 24.08 20.33
N GLY A 26 10.19 24.62 21.51
CA GLY A 26 10.45 26.05 21.67
C GLY A 26 9.21 26.88 21.32
N ALA A 27 9.35 27.79 20.34
CA ALA A 27 8.24 28.59 19.82
C ALA A 27 7.40 27.86 18.74
N ASN A 28 7.84 26.69 18.28
CA ASN A 28 7.22 25.96 17.18
C ASN A 28 6.49 24.70 17.66
N THR A 29 5.56 24.20 16.86
CA THR A 29 4.91 22.91 17.06
C THR A 29 5.40 21.91 16.02
N LEU A 30 5.56 20.66 16.45
CA LEU A 30 5.90 19.53 15.59
C LEU A 30 4.79 18.47 15.67
N PRO A 31 3.77 18.57 14.80
CA PRO A 31 2.85 17.48 14.56
C PRO A 31 3.58 16.21 14.14
N ALA A 32 3.23 15.11 14.77
CA ALA A 32 3.70 13.76 14.49
C ALA A 32 2.49 12.85 14.26
N LYS A 33 2.60 11.98 13.26
CA LYS A 33 1.57 11.02 12.88
C LYS A 33 2.18 9.64 12.72
N GLY A 34 1.45 8.62 13.15
CA GLY A 34 1.79 7.22 12.97
C GLY A 34 0.57 6.47 12.46
N ARG A 35 0.77 5.57 11.51
CA ARG A 35 -0.26 4.66 11.03
C ARG A 35 0.29 3.24 11.00
N VAL A 36 -0.51 2.29 11.45
CA VAL A 36 -0.23 0.87 11.30
C VAL A 36 -1.45 0.23 10.68
N GLY A 37 -1.27 -0.36 9.51
CA GLY A 37 -2.32 -0.97 8.72
C GLY A 37 -2.09 -2.45 8.52
N TRP A 38 -3.18 -3.20 8.45
CA TRP A 38 -3.19 -4.58 8.02
C TRP A 38 -4.25 -4.77 6.95
N ARG A 39 -3.85 -5.33 5.83
CA ARG A 39 -4.70 -5.65 4.70
C ARG A 39 -4.72 -7.16 4.52
N HIS A 40 -5.91 -7.74 4.58
CA HIS A 40 -6.15 -9.13 4.24
C HIS A 40 -6.89 -9.23 2.92
N ALA A 41 -6.37 -10.02 1.99
CA ALA A 41 -7.03 -10.34 0.73
C ALA A 41 -7.82 -11.65 0.90
N PHE A 42 -9.09 -11.65 0.48
CA PHE A 42 -9.96 -12.81 0.44
C PHE A 42 -10.22 -13.20 -1.02
N GLY A 43 -10.10 -14.49 -1.34
CA GLY A 43 -10.35 -15.04 -2.69
C GLY A 43 -9.33 -16.10 -3.09
N ASP A 44 -9.67 -16.95 -4.07
CA ASP A 44 -8.74 -17.90 -4.68
C ASP A 44 -7.56 -17.15 -5.31
N MET A 45 -6.36 -17.35 -4.75
CA MET A 45 -5.14 -16.59 -5.09
C MET A 45 -4.26 -17.30 -6.11
N THR A 46 -4.77 -18.36 -6.72
CA THR A 46 -4.25 -18.96 -7.94
C THR A 46 -5.16 -18.50 -9.07
N PRO A 47 -4.74 -17.53 -9.89
CA PRO A 47 -5.33 -17.41 -11.22
C PRO A 47 -4.89 -18.67 -11.95
N ASP A 48 -5.69 -19.72 -11.90
CA ASP A 48 -5.50 -20.88 -12.78
C ASP A 48 -6.01 -20.47 -14.16
N ALA A 49 -5.14 -19.83 -14.93
CA ALA A 49 -5.41 -19.55 -16.33
C ALA A 49 -5.18 -20.86 -17.12
N ALA A 50 -6.25 -21.60 -17.41
CA ALA A 50 -6.20 -22.72 -18.34
C ALA A 50 -6.06 -22.17 -19.78
N MET A 51 -4.85 -22.19 -20.33
CA MET A 51 -4.58 -21.81 -21.70
C MET A 51 -4.59 -23.03 -22.62
N ARG A 52 -5.08 -22.87 -23.85
CA ARG A 52 -5.08 -23.93 -24.88
C ARG A 52 -4.66 -23.34 -26.22
N PHE A 53 -3.73 -23.99 -26.91
CA PHE A 53 -3.34 -23.60 -28.26
C PHE A 53 -4.51 -23.79 -29.25
N ALA A 54 -4.65 -22.87 -30.20
CA ALA A 54 -5.79 -22.77 -31.13
C ALA A 54 -5.97 -23.98 -32.08
N GLY A 55 -5.09 -24.99 -32.04
CA GLY A 55 -5.03 -26.12 -32.98
C GLY A 55 -5.15 -27.51 -32.36
N ALA A 56 -5.78 -27.66 -31.19
CA ALA A 56 -5.91 -28.91 -30.41
C ALA A 56 -4.63 -29.36 -29.70
N GLY A 57 -4.55 -29.03 -28.41
CA GLY A 57 -3.62 -29.61 -27.43
C GLY A 57 -4.31 -29.62 -26.06
N ASN A 58 -3.75 -30.38 -25.10
CA ASN A 58 -4.28 -30.41 -23.73
C ASN A 58 -4.25 -29.01 -23.09
N PRO A 59 -5.27 -28.62 -22.32
CA PRO A 59 -5.23 -27.39 -21.55
C PRO A 59 -4.04 -27.43 -20.58
N PHE A 60 -3.28 -26.34 -20.51
CA PHE A 60 -2.20 -26.17 -19.54
C PHE A 60 -2.51 -24.99 -18.62
N THR A 61 -2.29 -25.20 -17.33
CA THR A 61 -2.58 -24.22 -16.30
C THR A 61 -1.35 -23.37 -16.05
N VAL A 62 -1.47 -22.05 -16.21
CA VAL A 62 -0.44 -21.09 -15.80
C VAL A 62 -0.87 -20.48 -14.48
N GLY A 63 -0.18 -20.87 -13.41
CA GLY A 63 -0.36 -20.24 -12.09
C GLY A 63 0.19 -18.82 -12.11
N GLY A 64 -0.67 -17.83 -11.95
CA GLY A 64 -0.24 -16.44 -11.72
C GLY A 64 0.35 -16.23 -10.32
N PHE A 65 1.16 -15.18 -10.16
CA PHE A 65 1.79 -14.84 -8.87
C PHE A 65 0.72 -14.58 -7.80
N PRO A 66 0.79 -15.26 -6.62
CA PRO A 66 -0.14 -15.02 -5.54
C PRO A 66 -0.09 -13.56 -5.09
N ILE A 67 -1.24 -12.88 -5.07
CA ILE A 67 -1.39 -11.62 -4.36
C ILE A 67 -1.15 -11.92 -2.88
N ALA A 68 -0.42 -11.04 -2.18
CA ALA A 68 -0.13 -11.27 -0.77
C ALA A 68 -1.39 -11.39 0.08
N ARG A 69 -1.66 -12.61 0.59
CA ARG A 69 -2.80 -12.91 1.50
C ARG A 69 -2.92 -11.92 2.63
N ASN A 70 -1.78 -11.49 3.16
CA ASN A 70 -1.67 -10.52 4.23
C ASN A 70 -0.60 -9.50 3.83
N SER A 71 -0.93 -8.21 3.94
CA SER A 71 0.04 -7.12 3.87
C SER A 71 -0.05 -6.29 5.15
N ALA A 72 1.08 -6.02 5.81
CA ALA A 72 1.15 -5.05 6.89
C ALA A 72 1.78 -3.76 6.38
N VAL A 73 1.30 -2.62 6.85
CA VAL A 73 1.82 -1.29 6.51
C VAL A 73 2.14 -0.56 7.80
N ILE A 74 3.28 0.11 7.85
CA ILE A 74 3.66 0.97 8.96
C ILE A 74 4.13 2.28 8.35
N GLU A 75 3.56 3.38 8.82
CA GLU A 75 3.92 4.73 8.38
C GLU A 75 4.15 5.61 9.61
N ALA A 76 5.20 6.43 9.55
CA ALA A 76 5.49 7.47 10.51
C ALA A 76 5.73 8.78 9.76
N GLY A 77 5.14 9.87 10.21
CA GLY A 77 5.30 11.18 9.60
C GLY A 77 5.44 12.27 10.64
N LEU A 78 6.12 13.33 10.23
CA LEU A 78 6.37 14.53 11.01
C LEU A 78 6.12 15.72 10.11
N ASP A 79 5.43 16.73 10.61
CA ASP A 79 5.23 17.99 9.90
C ASP A 79 5.86 19.10 10.76
N TYR A 80 6.73 19.91 10.16
CA TYR A 80 7.45 20.99 10.84
C TYR A 80 7.08 22.33 10.21
N ALA A 81 6.54 23.23 11.03
CA ALA A 81 6.30 24.61 10.62
C ALA A 81 7.65 25.36 10.59
N ILE A 82 8.14 25.68 9.39
CA ILE A 82 9.37 26.45 9.21
C ILE A 82 9.08 27.94 9.46
N SER A 83 7.90 28.38 9.04
CA SER A 83 7.38 29.73 9.27
C SER A 83 5.84 29.68 9.38
N PRO A 84 5.16 30.76 9.81
CA PRO A 84 3.70 30.78 9.91
C PRO A 84 2.96 30.47 8.59
N ASN A 85 3.67 30.59 7.47
CA ASN A 85 3.17 30.39 6.12
C ASN A 85 3.87 29.25 5.36
N ALA A 86 4.79 28.51 5.99
CA ALA A 86 5.50 27.40 5.32
C ALA A 86 5.67 26.18 6.24
N THR A 87 5.29 25.02 5.73
CA THR A 87 5.36 23.74 6.44
C THR A 87 6.11 22.71 5.60
N LEU A 88 7.06 22.01 6.24
CA LEU A 88 7.78 20.89 5.67
C LEU A 88 7.33 19.59 6.36
N GLY A 89 6.74 18.68 5.60
CA GLY A 89 6.37 17.35 6.04
C GLY A 89 7.35 16.30 5.53
N LEU A 90 7.65 15.33 6.38
CA LEU A 90 8.40 14.12 6.05
C LEU A 90 7.58 12.92 6.49
N THR A 91 7.53 11.88 5.67
CA THR A 91 6.82 10.64 5.97
C THR A 91 7.66 9.46 5.51
N TYR A 92 7.79 8.47 6.38
CA TYR A 92 8.50 7.23 6.15
C TYR A 92 7.52 6.07 6.29
N GLY A 93 7.41 5.26 5.24
CA GLY A 93 6.53 4.11 5.18
C GLY A 93 7.30 2.81 4.94
N ARG A 94 6.77 1.71 5.45
CA ARG A 94 7.15 0.35 5.11
C ARG A 94 5.91 -0.49 4.89
N GLN A 95 5.93 -1.31 3.85
CA GLN A 95 4.91 -2.31 3.60
C GLN A 95 5.56 -3.70 3.54
N PHE A 96 4.99 -4.64 4.26
CA PHE A 96 5.39 -6.04 4.30
C PHE A 96 4.30 -6.87 3.62
N GLY A 97 4.59 -7.45 2.46
CA GLY A 97 3.74 -8.40 1.74
C GLY A 97 4.34 -9.81 1.75
N SER A 98 3.63 -10.79 1.19
CA SER A 98 4.10 -12.18 1.09
C SER A 98 5.28 -12.28 0.11
N GLY A 99 6.49 -12.08 0.63
CA GLY A 99 7.76 -12.16 -0.12
C GLY A 99 8.27 -10.83 -0.66
N SER A 100 7.68 -9.70 -0.28
CA SER A 100 8.15 -8.36 -0.70
C SER A 100 8.08 -7.39 0.45
N ILE A 101 9.13 -6.56 0.60
CA ILE A 101 9.19 -5.48 1.57
C ILE A 101 9.47 -4.21 0.80
N ASP A 102 8.52 -3.29 0.83
CA ASP A 102 8.63 -2.00 0.19
C ASP A 102 8.92 -0.93 1.24
N HIS A 103 9.87 -0.05 0.93
CA HIS A 103 10.19 1.11 1.75
C HIS A 103 9.87 2.37 0.95
N SER A 104 9.12 3.28 1.56
CA SER A 104 8.77 4.55 0.94
C SER A 104 9.22 5.70 1.82
N VAL A 105 9.72 6.75 1.16
CA VAL A 105 10.05 8.03 1.80
C VAL A 105 9.37 9.11 1.01
N LYS A 106 8.64 9.98 1.69
CA LYS A 106 7.94 11.12 1.08
C LYS A 106 8.29 12.38 1.83
N ALA A 107 8.72 13.41 1.11
CA ALA A 107 8.84 14.76 1.63
C ALA A 107 7.84 15.68 0.91
N ASN A 108 7.22 16.59 1.64
CA ASN A 108 6.29 17.57 1.09
C ASN A 108 6.60 18.95 1.67
N PHE A 109 6.59 19.97 0.81
CA PHE A 109 6.74 21.36 1.22
C PHE A 109 5.49 22.12 0.80
N ASN A 110 4.89 22.83 1.75
CA ASN A 110 3.66 23.60 1.55
C ASN A 110 3.92 25.06 1.94
N VAL A 111 3.48 25.98 1.09
CA VAL A 111 3.55 27.43 1.32
C VAL A 111 2.18 28.02 1.06
N VAL A 112 1.73 28.88 1.98
CA VAL A 112 0.49 29.64 1.87
C VAL A 112 0.84 31.11 1.63
N PHE A 113 0.20 31.75 0.65
CA PHE A 113 0.43 33.15 0.25
C PHE A 113 -0.70 34.06 0.74
#